data_AF-A0A4Q6XY83-F1
#
_entry.id   AF-A0A4Q6XY83-F1
#
_cell.length_a   1.000
_cell.length_b   1.000
_cell.length_c   1.000
_cell.angle_alpha   90.00
_cell.angle_beta   90.00
_cell.angle_gamma   90.00
#
_symmetry.space_group_name_H-M   'P 1'
#
loop_
_entity.id
_entity.type
_entity.pdbx_description
1 polymer ?
#
loop_
_entity_poly.entity_id
_entity_poly.type
_entity_poly.pdbx_seq_one_letter_code
_entity_poly.pdbx_strand_id
1 'polypeptide(L)'
;MQDTDPAAAPVDAPRAPDITFNVPLTIEIEDSVVPLDRLQGLREGAVLPIGSDGGAIAVRILASGRPLARGTLVAIGEGYGVLIAGDA
;
A
#
# COMPACT_ATOMS: atom_id res chain seq x y z
N MET A 1 -0.51 -65.58 11.42
CA MET A 1 -1.36 -64.42 11.10
C MET A 1 -0.45 -63.20 11.26
N GLN A 2 -0.19 -62.47 10.17
CA GLN A 2 0.66 -61.28 10.17
C GLN A 2 -0.17 -60.10 10.70
N ASP A 3 0.27 -59.52 11.82
CA ASP A 3 -0.22 -58.23 12.30
C ASP A 3 0.43 -57.13 11.44
N THR A 4 -0.30 -56.66 10.42
CA THR A 4 0.05 -55.44 9.71
C THR A 4 -0.60 -54.28 10.45
N ASP A 5 0.18 -53.64 11.32
CA ASP A 5 -0.15 -52.33 11.90
C ASP A 5 -0.21 -51.31 10.75
N PRO A 6 -1.37 -50.67 10.46
CA PRO A 6 -1.46 -49.71 9.37
C PRO A 6 -0.65 -48.48 9.76
N ALA A 7 0.50 -48.30 9.09
CA ALA A 7 1.32 -47.11 9.21
C ALA A 7 0.45 -45.85 9.08
N ALA A 8 0.34 -45.10 10.18
CA ALA A 8 -0.39 -43.84 10.22
C ALA A 8 0.15 -42.92 9.11
N ALA A 9 -0.72 -42.54 8.17
CA ALA A 9 -0.38 -41.59 7.13
C ALA A 9 0.10 -40.29 7.78
N PRO A 10 1.15 -39.63 7.26
CA PRO A 10 1.64 -38.39 7.83
C PRO A 10 0.51 -37.36 7.79
N VAL A 11 0.18 -36.83 8.96
CA VAL A 11 -0.82 -35.78 9.12
C VAL A 11 -0.28 -34.53 8.42
N ASP A 12 -1.00 -34.03 7.42
CA ASP A 12 -0.60 -32.85 6.66
C ASP A 12 -0.59 -31.65 7.61
N ALA A 13 0.61 -31.26 8.06
CA ALA A 13 0.77 -30.11 8.94
C ALA A 13 0.42 -28.84 8.15
N PRO A 14 -0.25 -27.84 8.76
CA PRO A 14 -0.59 -26.60 8.07
C PRO A 14 0.67 -25.98 7.46
N ARG A 15 0.74 -25.93 6.13
CA ARG A 15 1.87 -25.34 5.43
C ARG A 15 1.83 -23.83 5.66
N ALA A 16 2.90 -23.27 6.22
CA ALA A 16 3.02 -21.83 6.34
C ALA A 16 2.85 -21.21 4.94
N PRO A 17 2.10 -20.10 4.80
CA PRO A 17 1.94 -19.45 3.52
C PRO A 17 3.31 -19.05 2.98
N ASP A 18 3.51 -19.27 1.68
CA ASP A 18 4.69 -18.73 0.99
C ASP A 18 4.61 -17.20 1.09
N ILE A 19 5.56 -16.60 1.79
CA ILE A 19 5.64 -15.14 2.02
C ILE A 19 6.44 -14.41 0.94
N THR A 20 6.88 -15.12 -0.10
CA THR A 20 7.74 -14.59 -1.17
C THR A 20 6.97 -14.18 -2.42
N PHE A 21 5.79 -13.60 -2.24
CA PHE A 21 4.94 -13.13 -3.34
C PHE A 21 4.91 -11.60 -3.44
N ASN A 22 4.61 -11.12 -4.65
CA ASN A 22 4.49 -9.69 -4.93
C ASN A 22 3.11 -9.17 -4.52
N VAL A 23 3.08 -8.02 -3.86
CA VAL A 23 1.86 -7.31 -3.49
C VAL A 23 1.82 -5.98 -4.25
N PRO A 24 0.77 -5.70 -5.04
CA PRO A 24 0.62 -4.40 -5.68
C PRO A 24 0.37 -3.34 -4.61
N LEU A 25 1.19 -2.29 -4.64
CA LEU A 25 1.05 -1.13 -3.77
C LEU A 25 0.51 0.06 -4.55
N THR A 26 -0.35 0.84 -3.90
CA THR A 26 -0.82 2.13 -4.39
C THR A 26 -0.41 3.20 -3.39
N ILE A 27 0.12 4.32 -3.88
CA ILE A 27 0.43 5.50 -3.09
C ILE A 27 -0.61 6.56 -3.43
N GLU A 28 -1.44 6.91 -2.47
CA GLU A 28 -2.46 7.96 -2.58
C GLU A 28 -1.95 9.23 -1.90
N ILE A 29 -2.15 10.37 -2.54
CA ILE A 29 -1.89 11.67 -1.92
C ILE A 29 -3.13 12.05 -1.09
N GLU A 30 -2.93 12.36 0.19
CA GLU A 30 -4.02 12.68 1.12
C GLU A 30 -4.46 14.15 1.00
N ASP A 31 -5.63 14.46 1.57
CA ASP A 31 -6.13 15.82 1.85
C ASP A 31 -6.32 16.79 0.66
N SER A 32 -6.38 16.29 -0.57
CA SER A 32 -6.78 17.10 -1.72
C SER A 32 -8.31 17.12 -1.89
N VAL A 33 -8.96 18.16 -1.34
CA VAL A 33 -10.40 18.41 -1.57
C VAL A 33 -10.58 19.46 -2.66
N VAL A 34 -11.31 19.11 -3.72
CA VAL A 34 -11.54 19.99 -4.88
C VAL A 34 -13.04 20.10 -5.16
N PRO A 35 -13.56 21.33 -5.34
CA PRO A 35 -14.97 21.54 -5.74
C PRO A 35 -15.35 20.81 -7.04
N LEU A 36 -16.60 20.35 -7.13
CA LEU A 36 -17.07 19.56 -8.28
C LEU A 36 -17.03 20.34 -9.61
N ASP A 37 -17.36 21.63 -9.59
CA ASP A 37 -17.28 22.52 -10.75
C ASP A 37 -15.84 22.64 -11.28
N ARG A 38 -14.85 22.70 -10.39
CA ARG A 38 -13.43 22.66 -10.73
C ARG A 38 -13.04 21.33 -11.37
N LEU A 39 -13.51 20.21 -10.83
CA LEU A 39 -13.28 18.88 -11.42
C LEU A 39 -13.88 18.75 -12.82
N GLN A 40 -15.10 19.25 -13.03
CA GLN A 40 -15.76 19.26 -14.34
C GLN A 40 -15.02 20.12 -15.38
N GLY A 41 -14.33 21.17 -14.93
CA GLY A 41 -13.53 22.05 -15.79
C GLY A 41 -12.10 21.58 -16.07
N LEU A 42 -11.71 20.39 -15.57
CA LEU A 42 -10.39 19.83 -15.82
C LEU A 42 -10.20 19.53 -17.31
N ARG A 43 -9.07 19.97 -17.83
CA ARG A 43 -8.65 19.83 -19.21
C ARG A 43 -7.13 19.72 -19.25
N GLU A 44 -6.59 19.37 -20.41
CA GLU A 44 -5.14 19.36 -20.61
C GLU A 44 -4.51 20.69 -20.18
N GLY A 45 -3.42 20.63 -19.43
CA GLY A 45 -2.74 21.79 -18.85
C GLY A 45 -3.37 22.37 -17.57
N ALA A 46 -4.49 21.82 -17.08
CA ALA A 46 -5.03 22.21 -15.78
C ALA A 46 -4.13 21.74 -14.63
N VAL A 47 -3.97 22.58 -13.61
CA VAL A 47 -3.20 22.27 -12.40
C VAL A 47 -4.15 22.07 -11.23
N LEU A 48 -4.06 20.92 -10.57
CA LEU A 48 -4.79 20.63 -9.34
C LEU A 48 -3.88 20.94 -8.15
N PRO A 49 -4.26 21.85 -7.25
CA PRO A 49 -3.49 22.06 -6.04
C PRO A 49 -3.58 20.81 -5.16
N ILE A 50 -2.43 20.38 -4.67
CA ILE A 50 -2.32 19.29 -3.72
C ILE A 50 -2.12 19.92 -2.34
N GLY A 51 -2.85 19.44 -1.33
CA GLY A 51 -2.64 19.87 0.05
C GLY A 51 -1.21 19.53 0.47
N SER A 52 -0.48 20.51 0.99
CA SER A 52 0.80 20.27 1.67
C SER A 52 0.73 20.91 3.04
N ASP A 53 1.03 20.12 4.08
CA ASP A 53 1.17 20.64 5.43
C ASP A 53 2.63 21.06 5.60
N GLY A 54 2.87 22.37 5.78
CA GLY A 54 4.23 22.90 5.95
C GLY A 54 5.20 22.61 4.81
N GLY A 55 4.70 22.35 3.59
CA GLY A 55 5.53 21.99 2.42
C GLY A 55 5.81 20.49 2.26
N ALA A 56 5.31 19.66 3.16
CA ALA A 56 5.34 18.20 3.06
C ALA A 56 4.04 17.68 2.41
N ILE A 57 4.16 16.72 1.49
CA ILE A 57 2.99 16.07 0.87
C ILE A 57 2.69 14.79 1.65
N ALA A 58 1.56 14.78 2.36
CA ALA A 58 1.08 13.60 3.07
C ALA A 58 0.56 12.54 2.08
N VAL A 59 0.88 11.27 2.34
CA VAL A 59 0.46 10.14 1.52
C VAL A 59 0.00 8.96 2.36
N ARG A 60 -0.84 8.12 1.76
CA ARG A 60 -1.23 6.82 2.28
C ARG A 60 -0.82 5.71 1.32
N ILE A 61 -0.33 4.62 1.89
CA ILE A 61 0.03 3.41 1.14
C ILE A 61 -1.10 2.40 1.31
N LEU A 62 -1.55 1.85 0.19
CA LEU A 62 -2.55 0.81 0.14
C LEU A 62 -1.92 -0.47 -0.41
N ALA A 63 -2.24 -1.61 0.20
CA ALA A 63 -1.95 -2.93 -0.33
C ALA A 63 -3.25 -3.55 -0.82
N SER A 64 -3.33 -3.83 -2.13
CA SER A 64 -4.56 -4.35 -2.75
C SER A 64 -5.81 -3.54 -2.40
N GLY A 65 -5.69 -2.21 -2.40
CA GLY A 65 -6.78 -1.28 -2.07
C GLY A 65 -7.11 -1.12 -0.58
N ARG A 66 -6.36 -1.77 0.32
CA ARG A 66 -6.55 -1.63 1.78
C ARG A 66 -5.46 -0.75 2.38
N PRO A 67 -5.79 0.24 3.23
CA PRO A 67 -4.78 1.04 3.92
C PRO A 67 -3.78 0.16 4.67
N LEU A 68 -2.50 0.39 4.41
CA LEU A 68 -1.37 -0.32 5.01
C LEU A 68 -0.57 0.61 5.93
N ALA A 69 -0.25 1.82 5.46
CA ALA A 69 0.58 2.77 6.21
C ALA A 69 0.31 4.23 5.77
N ARG A 70 0.78 5.18 6.56
CA ARG A 70 0.86 6.61 6.23
C ARG A 70 2.30 7.06 6.16
N GLY A 71 2.53 8.16 5.46
CA GLY A 71 3.86 8.74 5.37
C GLY A 71 3.88 10.09 4.66
N THR A 72 5.08 10.52 4.32
CA THR A 72 5.35 11.77 3.63
C THR A 72 6.14 11.50 2.36
N LEU A 73 5.74 12.11 1.24
CA LEU A 73 6.51 12.06 0.00
C LEU A 73 7.80 12.86 0.17
N VAL A 74 8.93 12.26 -0.18
CA VAL A 74 10.27 12.86 -0.07
C VAL A 74 11.04 12.69 -1.37
N ALA A 75 11.94 13.64 -1.68
CA ALA A 75 12.89 13.48 -2.76
C ALA A 75 14.05 12.56 -2.33
N ILE A 76 14.49 11.66 -3.23
CA ILE A 76 15.63 10.77 -3.01
C ILE A 76 16.48 10.76 -4.28
N GLY A 77 17.61 11.48 -4.26
CA GLY A 77 18.43 11.69 -5.46
C GLY A 77 17.59 12.33 -6.57
N GLU A 78 17.50 11.64 -7.71
CA GLU A 78 16.71 12.07 -8.88
C GLU A 78 15.25 11.57 -8.86
N GLY A 79 14.83 10.89 -7.79
CA GLY A 79 13.52 10.26 -7.67
C GLY A 79 12.73 10.69 -6.45
N TYR A 80 11.65 9.96 -6.19
CA TYR A 80 10.78 10.15 -5.02
C TYR A 80 10.67 8.87 -4.22
N GLY A 81 10.48 9.01 -2.91
CA GLY A 81 10.15 7.93 -1.99
C GLY A 81 9.10 8.36 -0.98
N VAL A 82 8.69 7.43 -0.13
CA VAL A 82 7.78 7.70 1.00
C VAL A 82 8.52 7.43 2.29
N LEU A 83 8.63 8.45 3.14
CA LEU A 83 9.06 8.30 4.52
C LEU A 83 7.87 7.82 5.34
N ILE A 84 7.92 6.58 5.82
CA ILE A 84 6.85 5.97 6.62
C ILE A 84 6.81 6.63 8.00
N ALA A 85 5.63 7.05 8.43
CA ALA A 85 5.43 7.55 9.78
C ALA A 85 5.57 6.37 10.78
N GLY A 86 6.36 6.56 11.84
CA GLY A 86 6.35 5.62 12.97
C GLY A 86 5.08 5.79 13.79
N ASP A 87 4.51 4.70 14.29
CA ASP A 87 3.58 4.80 15.42
C ASP A 87 4.38 5.36 16.61
N ALA A 88 3.95 6.52 17.13
CA ALA A 88 4.51 7.11 18.34
C ALA A 88 3.99 6.41 19.60
#